data_AF-A0A1R1JXS1-F1
#
_entry.id   AF-A0A1R1JXS1-F1
#
_cell.length_a   1.000
_cell.length_b   1.000
_cell.length_c   1.000
_cell.angle_alpha   90.00
_cell.angle_beta   90.00
_cell.angle_gamma   90.00
#
_symmetry.space_group_name_H-M   'P 1'
#
loop_
_entity.id
_entity.type
_entity.pdbx_description
1 polymer ?
#
loop_
_entity_poly.entity_id
_entity_poly.type
_entity_poly.pdbx_seq_one_letter_code
_entity_poly.pdbx_strand_id
1 'polypeptide(L)'
;MVATVSAGKSALINALIGRELLHSANEATTACVASIEHRPGQSGFHGRCLSSTGRELVRHDDVSADQIRSWNGDAHVRRIDLSGPFRSSRGLANRLVLLDTPGPNNSMDADHEKRVFDAWRKIPVQFVLYVLDIGQLTTADNKALLRKLHRRIKARPGLRIAFVLNKVDLLDRERGEDLQAYVAQARAFLEEAGFAEPMVIPTMAAAALYATMARHDEPLTRGQRARLRQALQAMEDHEQGLVSAAIVPAAVRRRVLKDLSELEPTRPALSGGDQALATEDWQRLVCMSGIRTIEHLIKHQRNAYEKS
;
A
#
# COMPACT_ATOMS: atom_id res chain seq x y z
N MET A 1 5.37 -9.13 10.04
CA MET A 1 5.35 -9.13 8.57
C MET A 1 3.96 -8.77 8.07
N VAL A 2 3.89 -7.98 7.00
CA VAL A 2 2.67 -7.49 6.34
C VAL A 2 2.61 -8.03 4.92
N ALA A 3 1.47 -8.56 4.49
CA ALA A 3 1.27 -9.04 3.11
C ALA A 3 0.15 -8.27 2.39
N THR A 4 0.32 -7.98 1.10
CA THR A 4 -0.71 -7.32 0.27
C THR A 4 -1.34 -8.25 -0.77
N VAL A 5 -2.64 -8.06 -1.08
CA VAL A 5 -3.41 -8.87 -2.04
C VAL A 5 -4.36 -7.96 -2.86
N SER A 6 -4.52 -8.19 -4.19
CA SER A 6 -5.37 -7.49 -5.20
C SER A 6 -4.74 -6.39 -6.13
N ALA A 7 -5.54 -5.53 -6.78
CA ALA A 7 -5.14 -4.44 -7.67
C ALA A 7 -4.58 -3.22 -6.90
N GLY A 8 -3.50 -2.61 -7.40
CA GLY A 8 -2.86 -1.43 -6.76
C GLY A 8 -1.86 -1.74 -5.63
N LYS A 9 -1.45 -3.00 -5.46
CA LYS A 9 -0.46 -3.45 -4.44
C LYS A 9 0.89 -2.76 -4.57
N SER A 10 1.48 -2.77 -5.78
CA SER A 10 2.80 -2.18 -6.02
C SER A 10 2.80 -0.70 -5.67
N ALA A 11 1.72 0.02 -6.01
CA ALA A 11 1.55 1.43 -5.64
C ALA A 11 1.51 1.61 -4.11
N LEU A 12 0.75 0.78 -3.39
CA LEU A 12 0.71 0.83 -1.91
C LEU A 12 2.06 0.50 -1.29
N ILE A 13 2.75 -0.54 -1.76
CA ILE A 13 4.05 -0.95 -1.24
C ILE A 13 5.09 0.13 -1.52
N ASN A 14 5.16 0.66 -2.74
CA ASN A 14 6.05 1.76 -3.07
C ASN A 14 5.75 3.00 -2.22
N ALA A 15 4.48 3.30 -1.96
CA ALA A 15 4.10 4.42 -1.08
C ALA A 15 4.56 4.20 0.37
N LEU A 16 4.47 2.97 0.91
CA LEU A 16 4.99 2.60 2.23
C LEU A 16 6.53 2.53 2.27
N ILE A 17 7.18 2.32 1.14
CA ILE A 17 8.64 2.41 1.02
C ILE A 17 9.07 3.86 0.83
N GLY A 18 8.22 4.70 0.24
CA GLY A 18 8.53 6.07 -0.17
C GLY A 18 9.46 6.15 -1.39
N ARG A 19 9.55 5.08 -2.19
CA ARG A 19 10.34 5.01 -3.44
C ARG A 19 9.67 4.06 -4.42
N GLU A 20 9.75 4.37 -5.72
CA GLU A 20 9.27 3.49 -6.77
C GLU A 20 10.26 2.34 -7.04
N LEU A 21 10.08 1.21 -6.34
CA LEU A 21 10.91 0.00 -6.52
C LEU A 21 10.17 -1.09 -7.31
N LEU A 22 8.91 -1.34 -6.96
CA LEU A 22 8.08 -2.30 -7.64
C LEU A 22 7.40 -1.63 -8.84
N HIS A 23 7.29 -2.35 -9.95
CA HIS A 23 6.60 -1.80 -11.11
C HIS A 23 5.08 -1.72 -10.84
N SER A 24 4.49 -0.56 -11.12
CA SER A 24 3.06 -0.28 -10.95
C SER A 24 2.39 -0.11 -12.32
N ALA A 25 2.41 -1.13 -13.17
CA ALA A 25 1.56 -1.16 -14.37
C ALA A 25 0.22 -1.84 -14.09
N ASN A 26 -0.79 -1.46 -14.87
CA ASN A 26 -2.10 -2.12 -14.92
C ASN A 26 -2.02 -3.53 -15.54
N GLU A 27 -0.89 -3.87 -16.15
CA GLU A 27 -0.60 -5.21 -16.68
C GLU A 27 0.07 -6.10 -15.64
N ALA A 28 -0.08 -7.39 -15.90
CA ALA A 28 0.33 -8.49 -15.07
C ALA A 28 1.85 -8.58 -14.78
N THR A 29 2.37 -7.75 -13.87
CA THR A 29 3.83 -7.56 -13.76
C THR A 29 4.52 -8.27 -12.59
N THR A 30 3.80 -9.00 -11.75
CA THR A 30 4.40 -9.80 -10.66
C THR A 30 4.22 -11.28 -10.92
N ALA A 31 5.24 -11.92 -11.51
CA ALA A 31 5.33 -13.38 -11.62
C ALA A 31 5.96 -14.02 -10.36
N CYS A 32 6.70 -13.22 -9.58
CA CYS A 32 7.45 -13.63 -8.39
C CYS A 32 6.87 -13.02 -7.11
N VAL A 33 7.09 -13.68 -5.97
CA VAL A 33 6.81 -13.10 -4.64
C VAL A 33 7.98 -12.20 -4.26
N ALA A 34 7.72 -10.92 -3.99
CA ALA A 34 8.75 -10.00 -3.51
C ALA A 34 8.60 -9.78 -1.99
N SER A 35 9.69 -9.90 -1.26
CA SER A 35 9.77 -9.68 0.19
C SER A 35 10.70 -8.52 0.46
N ILE A 36 10.22 -7.46 1.09
CA ILE A 36 10.97 -6.21 1.28
C ILE A 36 11.09 -5.93 2.77
N GLU A 37 12.28 -6.05 3.32
CA GLU A 37 12.57 -5.79 4.74
C GLU A 37 13.03 -4.35 4.97
N HIS A 38 12.37 -3.66 5.90
CA HIS A 38 12.81 -2.37 6.38
C HIS A 38 14.05 -2.49 7.27
N ARG A 39 15.18 -1.99 6.77
CA ARG A 39 16.45 -1.89 7.50
C ARG A 39 16.92 -0.43 7.53
N PRO A 40 16.57 0.33 8.59
CA PRO A 40 17.07 1.70 8.72
C PRO A 40 18.59 1.69 8.89
N GLY A 41 19.26 2.66 8.26
CA GLY A 41 20.73 2.79 8.30
C GLY A 41 21.48 2.16 7.13
N GLN A 42 20.82 1.42 6.23
CA GLN A 42 21.42 1.03 4.95
C GLN A 42 21.42 2.20 3.96
N SER A 43 22.47 2.33 3.15
CA SER A 43 22.63 3.37 2.12
C SER A 43 21.70 3.18 0.92
N GLY A 44 21.25 1.94 0.67
CA GLY A 44 20.44 1.56 -0.47
C GLY A 44 19.71 0.23 -0.27
N PHE A 45 19.06 -0.23 -1.34
CA PHE A 45 18.36 -1.51 -1.34
C PHE A 45 19.30 -2.62 -1.82
N HIS A 46 19.45 -3.65 -1.00
CA HIS A 46 20.20 -4.85 -1.35
C HIS A 46 19.18 -5.92 -1.68
N GLY A 47 19.46 -6.76 -2.68
CA GLY A 47 18.51 -7.76 -3.11
C GLY A 47 19.13 -9.04 -3.59
N ARG A 48 18.35 -10.10 -3.52
CA ARG A 48 18.72 -11.41 -4.02
C ARG A 48 17.53 -12.10 -4.67
N CYS A 49 17.84 -12.91 -5.67
CA CYS A 49 16.91 -13.77 -6.37
C CYS A 49 17.04 -15.20 -5.91
N LEU A 50 15.90 -15.85 -5.74
CA LEU A 50 15.81 -17.23 -5.27
C LEU A 50 15.05 -18.06 -6.30
N SER A 51 15.55 -19.27 -6.57
CA SER A 51 14.89 -20.26 -7.40
C SER A 51 13.72 -20.94 -6.67
N SER A 52 13.01 -21.85 -7.36
CA SER A 52 11.97 -22.70 -6.76
C SER A 52 12.47 -23.57 -5.61
N THR A 53 13.76 -23.94 -5.60
CA THR A 53 14.38 -24.74 -4.54
C THR A 53 14.89 -23.88 -3.37
N GLY A 54 14.74 -22.56 -3.45
CA GLY A 54 15.29 -21.62 -2.46
C GLY A 54 16.79 -21.36 -2.61
N ARG A 55 17.41 -21.83 -3.70
CA ARG A 55 18.81 -21.53 -4.02
C ARG A 55 18.94 -20.07 -4.46
N GLU A 56 19.91 -19.35 -3.90
CA GLU A 56 20.27 -18.01 -4.34
C GLU A 56 20.84 -18.10 -5.77
N LEU A 57 20.20 -17.39 -6.69
CA LEU A 57 20.61 -17.31 -8.10
C LEU A 57 21.57 -16.15 -8.31
N VAL A 58 21.20 -14.98 -7.78
CA VAL A 58 21.90 -13.71 -7.97
C VAL A 58 21.72 -12.87 -6.72
N ARG A 59 22.73 -12.06 -6.38
CA ARG A 59 22.67 -11.00 -5.38
C ARG A 59 23.22 -9.72 -5.97
N HIS A 60 22.56 -8.61 -5.69
CA HIS A 60 23.04 -7.27 -6.05
C HIS A 60 22.87 -6.31 -4.87
N ASP A 61 23.85 -5.45 -4.72
CA ASP A 61 23.76 -4.25 -3.91
C ASP A 61 23.19 -3.11 -4.77
N ASP A 62 22.55 -2.12 -4.15
CA ASP A 62 21.90 -0.98 -4.80
C ASP A 62 20.93 -1.35 -5.94
N VAL A 63 20.05 -2.30 -5.66
CA VAL A 63 19.02 -2.79 -6.58
C VAL A 63 18.07 -1.65 -7.01
N SER A 64 17.99 -1.46 -8.33
CA SER A 64 17.08 -0.52 -8.97
C SER A 64 15.74 -1.16 -9.36
N ALA A 65 14.75 -0.33 -9.70
CA ALA A 65 13.48 -0.80 -10.21
C ALA A 65 13.62 -1.57 -11.54
N ASP A 66 14.59 -1.19 -12.40
CA ASP A 66 14.89 -1.93 -13.63
C ASP A 66 15.46 -3.32 -13.35
N GLN A 67 16.31 -3.44 -12.32
CA GLN A 67 16.83 -4.73 -11.92
C GLN A 67 15.72 -5.65 -11.40
N ILE A 68 14.80 -5.12 -10.60
CA ILE A 68 13.63 -5.86 -10.12
C ILE A 68 12.72 -6.28 -11.29
N ARG A 69 12.53 -5.41 -12.29
CA ARG A 69 11.79 -5.74 -13.52
C ARG A 69 12.45 -6.90 -14.27
N SER A 70 13.77 -6.84 -14.47
CA SER A 70 14.53 -7.92 -15.11
C SER A 70 14.36 -9.24 -14.36
N TRP A 71 14.47 -9.22 -13.03
CA TRP A 71 14.28 -10.42 -12.21
C TRP A 71 12.86 -10.96 -12.24
N ASN A 72 11.84 -10.09 -12.24
CA ASN A 72 10.45 -10.52 -12.36
C ASN A 72 10.14 -11.17 -13.71
N GLY A 73 10.87 -10.79 -14.77
CA GLY A 73 10.74 -11.39 -16.10
C GLY A 73 11.49 -12.71 -16.29
N ASP A 74 12.37 -13.10 -15.36
CA ASP A 74 13.13 -14.35 -15.45
C ASP A 74 12.32 -15.54 -14.91
N ALA A 75 12.08 -16.53 -15.78
CA ALA A 75 11.32 -17.73 -15.45
C ALA A 75 11.94 -18.60 -14.35
N HIS A 76 13.25 -18.46 -14.09
CA HIS A 76 13.96 -19.19 -13.03
C HIS A 76 13.81 -18.54 -11.67
N VAL A 77 13.54 -17.22 -11.63
CA VAL A 77 13.32 -16.49 -10.40
C VAL A 77 11.91 -16.81 -9.88
N ARG A 78 11.81 -17.18 -8.61
CA ARG A 78 10.54 -17.46 -7.93
C ARG A 78 10.27 -16.52 -6.78
N ARG A 79 11.33 -15.97 -6.20
CA ARG A 79 11.24 -15.04 -5.09
C ARG A 79 12.36 -14.01 -5.16
N ILE A 80 12.01 -12.77 -4.87
CA ILE A 80 12.94 -11.66 -4.75
C ILE A 80 12.92 -11.21 -3.29
N ASP A 81 14.06 -11.29 -2.60
CA ASP A 81 14.22 -10.69 -1.28
C ASP A 81 14.97 -9.38 -1.42
N LEU A 82 14.40 -8.29 -0.90
CA LEU A 82 14.99 -6.96 -0.84
C LEU A 82 15.12 -6.54 0.63
N SER A 83 16.15 -5.76 0.94
CA SER A 83 16.30 -5.09 2.23
C SER A 83 16.84 -3.68 2.04
N GLY A 84 16.23 -2.69 2.68
CA GLY A 84 16.66 -1.29 2.57
C GLY A 84 15.87 -0.34 3.47
N PRO A 85 16.23 0.95 3.48
CA PRO A 85 15.54 1.96 4.28
C PRO A 85 14.22 2.36 3.61
N PHE A 86 13.16 2.50 4.41
CA PHE A 86 11.88 3.07 3.97
C PHE A 86 11.87 4.56 4.33
N ARG A 87 11.35 5.37 3.41
CA ARG A 87 11.34 6.83 3.41
C ARG A 87 9.97 7.42 3.77
N SER A 88 8.90 6.63 3.68
CA SER A 88 7.52 7.12 3.90
C SER A 88 7.31 7.69 5.30
N SER A 89 7.90 7.09 6.34
CA SER A 89 8.02 7.73 7.66
C SER A 89 9.08 7.16 8.59
N ARG A 90 9.52 8.02 9.53
CA ARG A 90 10.47 7.75 10.62
C ARG A 90 9.99 6.70 11.64
N GLY A 91 8.74 6.24 11.56
CA GLY A 91 8.15 5.44 12.63
C GLY A 91 7.80 4.00 12.27
N LEU A 92 8.05 3.56 11.02
CA LEU A 92 7.89 2.15 10.68
C LEU A 92 8.93 1.32 11.44
N ALA A 93 8.49 0.22 12.02
CA ALA A 93 9.34 -0.55 12.92
C ALA A 93 10.45 -1.28 12.16
N ASN A 94 11.63 -1.39 12.78
CA ASN A 94 12.74 -2.17 12.26
C ASN A 94 12.30 -3.60 11.94
N ARG A 95 12.79 -4.15 10.83
CA ARG A 95 12.47 -5.49 10.31
C ARG A 95 11.00 -5.69 9.93
N LEU A 96 10.28 -4.61 9.64
CA LEU A 96 9.00 -4.71 8.94
C LEU A 96 9.25 -5.32 7.55
N VAL A 97 8.70 -6.50 7.32
CA VAL A 97 8.72 -7.14 6.01
C VAL A 97 7.39 -6.89 5.31
N LEU A 98 7.44 -6.31 4.12
CA LEU A 98 6.32 -6.19 3.20
C LEU A 98 6.42 -7.31 2.16
N LEU A 99 5.36 -8.10 2.02
CA LEU A 99 5.25 -9.10 0.96
C LEU A 99 4.36 -8.58 -0.15
N ASP A 100 4.94 -8.38 -1.33
CA ASP A 100 4.17 -8.26 -2.56
C ASP A 100 3.90 -9.65 -3.12
N THR A 101 2.63 -9.93 -3.37
CA THR A 101 2.20 -11.20 -3.94
C THR A 101 1.70 -10.98 -5.37
N PRO A 102 1.85 -11.94 -6.28
CA PRO A 102 1.23 -11.87 -7.59
C PRO A 102 -0.28 -11.57 -7.54
N GLY A 103 -0.78 -10.68 -8.41
CA GLY A 103 -2.20 -10.29 -8.43
C GLY A 103 -3.11 -11.36 -9.05
N PRO A 104 -4.40 -11.45 -8.65
CA PRO A 104 -5.33 -12.47 -9.16
C PRO A 104 -5.69 -12.27 -10.65
N ASN A 105 -5.53 -11.06 -11.18
CA ASN A 105 -5.84 -10.74 -12.58
C ASN A 105 -4.77 -11.26 -13.57
N ASN A 106 -3.67 -11.84 -13.05
CA ASN A 106 -2.60 -12.40 -13.86
C ASN A 106 -2.85 -13.89 -14.01
N SER A 107 -3.53 -14.26 -15.09
CA SER A 107 -3.81 -15.63 -15.55
C SER A 107 -4.77 -16.45 -14.68
N MET A 108 -5.76 -17.04 -15.36
CA MET A 108 -6.73 -18.00 -14.83
C MET A 108 -6.09 -19.33 -14.40
N ASP A 109 -5.12 -19.33 -13.49
CA ASP A 109 -4.43 -20.58 -13.12
C ASP A 109 -4.50 -20.88 -11.61
N ALA A 110 -4.93 -22.10 -11.29
CA ALA A 110 -4.98 -22.67 -9.95
C ALA A 110 -3.61 -22.64 -9.23
N ASP A 111 -2.52 -22.58 -10.01
CA ASP A 111 -1.15 -22.41 -9.54
C ASP A 111 -0.88 -21.05 -8.88
N HIS A 112 -1.59 -20.00 -9.28
CA HIS A 112 -1.38 -18.64 -8.76
C HIS A 112 -1.90 -18.50 -7.33
N GLU A 113 -3.12 -19.00 -7.09
CA GLU A 113 -3.73 -19.07 -5.76
C GLU A 113 -2.83 -19.86 -4.80
N LYS A 114 -2.31 -21.00 -5.28
CA LYS A 114 -1.40 -21.85 -4.52
C LYS A 114 -0.12 -21.10 -4.13
N ARG A 115 0.48 -20.30 -5.01
CA ARG A 115 1.72 -19.55 -4.73
C ARG A 115 1.58 -18.49 -3.64
N VAL A 116 0.54 -17.64 -3.72
CA VAL A 116 0.27 -16.60 -2.71
C VAL A 116 0.10 -17.26 -1.35
N PHE A 117 -0.68 -18.33 -1.29
CA PHE A 117 -0.96 -18.99 -0.02
C PHE A 117 0.16 -19.91 0.47
N ASP A 118 0.96 -20.52 -0.40
CA ASP A 118 2.15 -21.29 -0.02
C ASP A 118 3.22 -20.38 0.58
N ALA A 119 3.38 -19.17 0.02
CA ALA A 119 4.22 -18.14 0.64
C ALA A 119 3.71 -17.81 2.06
N TRP A 120 2.39 -17.65 2.23
CA TRP A 120 1.82 -17.41 3.55
C TRP A 120 1.98 -18.60 4.49
N ARG A 121 1.99 -19.86 4.01
CA ARG A 121 2.24 -21.05 4.84
C ARG A 121 3.65 -21.06 5.43
N LYS A 122 4.64 -20.69 4.63
CA LYS A 122 6.06 -20.76 4.99
C LYS A 122 6.55 -19.53 5.75
N ILE A 123 5.83 -18.42 5.68
CA ILE A 123 6.29 -17.15 6.21
C ILE A 123 5.38 -16.69 7.37
N PRO A 124 5.94 -16.33 8.54
CA PRO A 124 5.15 -15.86 9.68
C PRO A 124 4.56 -14.47 9.42
N VAL A 125 3.37 -14.45 8.80
CA VAL A 125 2.57 -13.24 8.60
C VAL A 125 1.74 -12.99 9.85
N GLN A 126 1.77 -11.75 10.34
CA GLN A 126 1.01 -11.33 11.52
C GLN A 126 -0.12 -10.36 11.15
N PHE A 127 0.06 -9.64 10.04
CA PHE A 127 -0.91 -8.66 9.57
C PHE A 127 -1.02 -8.71 8.05
N VAL A 128 -2.21 -8.52 7.52
CA VAL A 128 -2.49 -8.52 6.08
C VAL A 128 -3.16 -7.21 5.71
N LEU A 129 -2.72 -6.60 4.61
CA LEU A 129 -3.36 -5.46 3.98
C LEU A 129 -3.97 -5.90 2.65
N TYR A 130 -5.26 -6.18 2.61
CA TYR A 130 -5.93 -6.49 1.36
C TYR A 130 -6.30 -5.19 0.64
N VAL A 131 -5.78 -4.97 -0.55
CA VAL A 131 -6.09 -3.75 -1.32
C VAL A 131 -7.45 -3.95 -2.00
N LEU A 132 -8.22 -2.90 -2.20
CA LEU A 132 -9.44 -2.89 -2.99
C LEU A 132 -9.32 -1.72 -3.94
N ASP A 133 -9.73 -1.90 -5.19
CA ASP A 133 -9.86 -0.81 -6.14
C ASP A 133 -11.27 -0.23 -6.00
N ILE A 134 -11.37 1.08 -5.78
CA ILE A 134 -12.68 1.74 -5.62
C ILE A 134 -13.59 1.56 -6.82
N GLY A 135 -13.04 1.48 -8.04
CA GLY A 135 -13.81 1.28 -9.27
C GLY A 135 -14.23 -0.17 -9.53
N GLN A 136 -13.72 -1.14 -8.78
CA GLN A 136 -14.00 -2.58 -8.97
C GLN A 136 -14.44 -3.27 -7.69
N LEU A 137 -15.01 -2.53 -6.74
CA LEU A 137 -15.30 -3.00 -5.38
C LEU A 137 -16.18 -4.27 -5.36
N THR A 138 -17.26 -4.32 -6.14
CA THR A 138 -18.37 -5.29 -5.98
C THR A 138 -18.36 -6.45 -7.00
N THR A 139 -17.23 -6.72 -7.66
CA THR A 139 -17.17 -7.80 -8.66
C THR A 139 -17.34 -9.19 -8.02
N ALA A 140 -17.98 -10.11 -8.76
CA ALA A 140 -18.21 -11.48 -8.29
C ALA A 140 -16.89 -12.22 -7.97
N ASP A 141 -15.86 -11.98 -8.78
CA ASP A 141 -14.52 -12.54 -8.59
C ASP A 141 -13.87 -12.07 -7.29
N ASN A 142 -13.99 -10.78 -6.97
CA ASN A 142 -13.51 -10.23 -5.70
C ASN A 142 -14.21 -10.90 -4.52
N LYS A 143 -15.53 -11.11 -4.60
CA LYS A 143 -16.31 -11.77 -3.53
C LYS A 143 -15.86 -13.21 -3.31
N ALA A 144 -15.61 -13.97 -4.39
CA ALA A 144 -15.13 -15.34 -4.31
C ALA A 144 -13.72 -15.43 -3.67
N LEU A 145 -12.82 -14.53 -4.05
CA LEU A 145 -11.46 -14.45 -3.48
C LEU A 145 -11.49 -14.08 -1.99
N LEU A 146 -12.32 -13.11 -1.61
CA LEU A 146 -12.48 -12.68 -0.21
C LEU A 146 -13.01 -13.80 0.68
N ARG A 147 -13.98 -14.61 0.22
CA ARG A 147 -14.47 -15.78 0.97
C ARG A 147 -13.39 -16.85 1.16
N LYS A 148 -12.57 -17.10 0.13
CA LYS A 148 -11.40 -18.00 0.24
C LYS A 148 -10.39 -17.47 1.25
N LEU A 149 -10.11 -16.17 1.20
CA LEU A 149 -9.20 -15.48 2.13
C LEU A 149 -9.71 -15.56 3.57
N HIS A 150 -11.00 -15.29 3.80
CA HIS A 150 -11.63 -15.35 5.11
C HIS A 150 -11.43 -16.71 5.78
N ARG A 151 -11.70 -17.82 5.06
CA ARG A 151 -11.52 -19.18 5.59
C ARG A 151 -10.09 -19.45 6.06
N ARG A 152 -9.09 -18.93 5.35
CA ARG A 152 -7.67 -19.15 5.69
C ARG A 152 -7.21 -18.27 6.85
N ILE A 153 -7.71 -17.05 6.95
CA ILE A 153 -7.44 -16.17 8.09
C ILE A 153 -8.06 -16.77 9.36
N LYS A 154 -9.29 -17.27 9.28
CA LYS A 154 -9.94 -17.97 10.39
C LYS A 154 -9.17 -19.21 10.86
N ALA A 155 -8.50 -19.91 9.94
CA ALA A 155 -7.64 -21.05 10.27
C ALA A 155 -6.32 -20.66 10.96
N ARG A 156 -6.02 -19.36 11.11
CA ARG A 156 -4.77 -18.84 11.68
C ARG A 156 -5.05 -17.89 12.84
N PRO A 157 -5.15 -18.41 14.07
CA PRO A 157 -5.31 -17.60 15.26
C PRO A 157 -4.23 -16.52 15.32
N GLY A 158 -4.63 -15.28 15.60
CA GLY A 158 -3.72 -14.13 15.70
C GLY A 158 -3.38 -13.43 14.38
N LEU A 159 -3.74 -13.98 13.21
CA LEU A 159 -3.59 -13.28 11.93
C LEU A 159 -4.66 -12.20 11.81
N ARG A 160 -4.22 -10.93 11.79
CA ARG A 160 -5.12 -9.77 11.64
C ARG A 160 -5.11 -9.27 10.20
N ILE A 161 -6.23 -8.69 9.75
CA ILE A 161 -6.38 -8.15 8.39
C ILE A 161 -7.00 -6.75 8.45
N ALA A 162 -6.55 -5.87 7.55
CA ALA A 162 -7.24 -4.63 7.21
C ALA A 162 -7.37 -4.50 5.68
N PHE A 163 -8.34 -3.72 5.25
CA PHE A 163 -8.67 -3.50 3.85
C PHE A 163 -8.32 -2.08 3.46
N VAL A 164 -7.62 -1.92 2.34
CA VAL A 164 -7.17 -0.63 1.81
C VAL A 164 -7.99 -0.31 0.58
N LEU A 165 -8.95 0.61 0.71
CA LEU A 165 -9.75 1.08 -0.42
C LEU A 165 -8.92 2.13 -1.18
N ASN A 166 -8.25 1.72 -2.26
CA ASN A 166 -7.28 2.52 -2.98
C ASN A 166 -7.91 3.23 -4.19
N LYS A 167 -7.20 4.23 -4.71
CA LYS A 167 -7.58 5.09 -5.85
C LYS A 167 -8.78 6.00 -5.55
N VAL A 168 -8.91 6.43 -4.29
CA VAL A 168 -9.96 7.36 -3.86
C VAL A 168 -9.89 8.71 -4.58
N ASP A 169 -8.72 9.07 -5.11
CA ASP A 169 -8.48 10.22 -5.99
C ASP A 169 -9.28 10.18 -7.31
N LEU A 170 -9.87 9.03 -7.66
CA LEU A 170 -10.70 8.88 -8.86
C LEU A 170 -12.19 9.17 -8.62
N LEU A 171 -12.61 9.41 -7.38
CA LEU A 171 -14.01 9.73 -7.08
C LEU A 171 -14.40 11.07 -7.68
N ASP A 172 -15.52 11.08 -8.40
CA ASP A 172 -16.11 12.26 -9.01
C ASP A 172 -17.31 12.76 -8.20
N ARG A 173 -17.02 13.67 -7.26
CA ARG A 173 -18.04 14.28 -6.39
C ARG A 173 -19.06 15.10 -7.15
N GLU A 174 -18.68 15.73 -8.25
CA GLU A 174 -19.62 16.52 -9.08
C GLU A 174 -20.68 15.62 -9.70
N ARG A 175 -20.37 14.32 -9.86
CA ARG A 175 -21.32 13.28 -10.29
C ARG A 175 -22.04 12.60 -9.12
N GLY A 176 -21.88 13.12 -7.90
CA GLY A 176 -22.54 12.62 -6.69
C GLY A 176 -21.82 11.46 -6.00
N GLU A 177 -20.55 11.20 -6.33
CA GLU A 177 -19.78 10.14 -5.68
C GLU A 177 -19.26 10.57 -4.30
N ASP A 178 -19.78 9.95 -3.24
CA ASP A 178 -19.40 10.25 -1.86
C ASP A 178 -18.46 9.20 -1.25
N LEU A 179 -17.37 9.67 -0.64
CA LEU A 179 -16.38 8.84 0.00
C LEU A 179 -16.96 8.00 1.15
N GLN A 180 -17.83 8.58 1.98
CA GLN A 180 -18.41 7.84 3.11
C GLN A 180 -19.31 6.71 2.62
N ALA A 181 -20.10 6.96 1.58
CA ALA A 181 -20.91 5.96 0.90
C ALA A 181 -20.05 4.81 0.35
N TYR A 182 -18.94 5.10 -0.35
CA TYR A 182 -18.04 4.07 -0.86
C TYR A 182 -17.35 3.26 0.27
N VAL A 183 -16.96 3.90 1.37
CA VAL A 183 -16.40 3.19 2.53
C VAL A 183 -17.45 2.31 3.22
N ALA A 184 -18.68 2.80 3.35
CA ALA A 184 -19.80 2.01 3.89
C ALA A 184 -20.14 0.82 2.98
N GLN A 185 -20.14 1.01 1.66
CA GLN A 185 -20.32 -0.06 0.69
C GLN A 185 -19.21 -1.10 0.78
N ALA A 186 -17.95 -0.67 0.89
CA ALA A 186 -16.80 -1.56 1.09
C ALA A 186 -16.96 -2.39 2.36
N ARG A 187 -17.35 -1.74 3.47
CA ARG A 187 -17.61 -2.43 4.74
C ARG A 187 -18.70 -3.50 4.59
N ALA A 188 -19.86 -3.16 4.03
CA ALA A 188 -20.97 -4.09 3.83
C ALA A 188 -20.56 -5.29 2.96
N PHE A 189 -19.86 -5.04 1.85
CA PHE A 189 -19.36 -6.09 0.97
C PHE A 189 -18.38 -7.05 1.66
N LEU A 190 -17.53 -6.54 2.54
CA LEU A 190 -16.60 -7.33 3.34
C LEU A 190 -17.31 -8.14 4.43
N GLU A 191 -18.33 -7.56 5.07
CA GLU A 191 -19.19 -8.26 6.02
C GLU A 191 -19.95 -9.42 5.35
N GLU A 192 -20.49 -9.21 4.14
CA GLU A 192 -21.10 -10.28 3.32
C GLU A 192 -20.11 -11.38 2.91
N ALA A 193 -18.82 -11.07 2.84
CA ALA A 193 -17.76 -12.04 2.59
C ALA A 193 -17.32 -12.80 3.86
N GLY A 194 -17.83 -12.41 5.03
CA GLY A 194 -17.62 -13.07 6.32
C GLY A 194 -16.67 -12.36 7.27
N PHE A 195 -16.14 -11.18 6.92
CA PHE A 195 -15.27 -10.41 7.80
C PHE A 195 -16.10 -9.61 8.81
N ALA A 196 -16.04 -9.99 10.09
CA ALA A 196 -16.67 -9.23 11.16
C ALA A 196 -15.89 -7.93 11.45
N GLU A 197 -16.61 -6.81 11.54
CA GLU A 197 -16.06 -5.48 11.84
C GLU A 197 -14.80 -5.12 11.01
N PRO A 198 -14.87 -5.16 9.67
CA PRO A 198 -13.69 -5.02 8.84
C PRO A 198 -13.11 -3.60 8.95
N MET A 199 -11.80 -3.51 9.18
CA MET A 199 -11.08 -2.24 9.10
C MET A 199 -10.92 -1.84 7.64
N VAL A 200 -11.36 -0.62 7.29
CA VAL A 200 -11.31 -0.09 5.92
C VAL A 200 -10.59 1.25 5.91
N ILE A 201 -9.58 1.38 5.06
CA ILE A 201 -8.72 2.55 4.99
C ILE A 201 -8.79 3.13 3.57
N PRO A 202 -9.53 4.22 3.34
CA PRO A 202 -9.50 4.93 2.06
C PRO A 202 -8.11 5.51 1.83
N THR A 203 -7.57 5.32 0.62
CA THR A 203 -6.17 5.58 0.31
C THR A 203 -5.96 6.10 -1.11
N MET A 204 -4.99 7.00 -1.27
CA MET A 204 -4.48 7.52 -2.54
C MET A 204 -3.00 7.17 -2.66
N ALA A 205 -2.70 5.87 -2.83
CA ALA A 205 -1.33 5.37 -2.68
C ALA A 205 -0.36 5.97 -3.71
N ALA A 206 -0.81 6.13 -4.96
CA ALA A 206 0.01 6.71 -6.02
C ALA A 206 0.36 8.17 -5.72
N ALA A 207 -0.63 8.97 -5.29
CA ALA A 207 -0.41 10.37 -4.91
C ALA A 207 0.57 10.49 -3.74
N ALA A 208 0.43 9.66 -2.71
CA ALA A 208 1.33 9.61 -1.57
C ALA A 208 2.78 9.26 -1.95
N LEU A 209 2.95 8.29 -2.86
CA LEU A 209 4.26 7.96 -3.41
C LEU A 209 4.88 9.16 -4.12
N TYR A 210 4.15 9.81 -5.02
CA TYR A 210 4.69 10.93 -5.81
C TYR A 210 5.00 12.14 -4.93
N ALA A 211 4.20 12.44 -3.92
CA ALA A 211 4.53 13.47 -2.93
C ALA A 211 5.79 13.11 -2.13
N THR A 212 5.95 11.84 -1.75
CA THR A 212 7.17 11.40 -1.05
C THR A 212 8.40 11.54 -1.94
N MET A 213 8.30 11.14 -3.21
CA MET A 213 9.37 11.32 -4.21
C MET A 213 9.71 12.80 -4.39
N ALA A 214 8.70 13.67 -4.58
CA ALA A 214 8.89 15.12 -4.70
C ALA A 214 9.58 15.72 -3.47
N ARG A 215 9.20 15.29 -2.26
CA ARG A 215 9.82 15.72 -0.99
C ARG A 215 11.30 15.33 -0.87
N HIS A 216 11.73 14.31 -1.60
CA HIS A 216 13.10 13.82 -1.62
C HIS A 216 13.86 14.22 -2.88
N ASP A 217 13.35 15.21 -3.63
CA ASP A 217 13.93 15.70 -4.90
C ASP A 217 14.13 14.59 -5.95
N GLU A 218 13.31 13.52 -5.87
CA GLU A 218 13.32 12.45 -6.87
C GLU A 218 12.56 12.89 -8.12
N PRO A 219 13.07 12.60 -9.33
CA PRO A 219 12.45 13.05 -10.56
C PRO A 219 11.11 12.35 -10.78
N LEU A 220 10.07 13.16 -10.97
CA LEU A 220 8.74 12.69 -11.38
C LEU A 220 8.61 12.71 -12.91
N THR A 221 7.95 11.71 -13.48
CA THR A 221 7.51 11.76 -14.88
C THR A 221 6.39 12.79 -15.08
N ARG A 222 6.13 13.19 -16.32
CA ARG A 222 5.01 14.10 -16.64
C ARG A 222 3.66 13.57 -16.14
N GLY A 223 3.40 12.27 -16.31
CA GLY A 223 2.16 11.64 -15.87
C GLY A 223 2.04 11.57 -14.34
N GLN A 224 3.14 11.31 -13.63
CA GLN A 224 3.17 11.33 -12.17
C GLN A 224 2.91 12.74 -11.62
N ARG A 225 3.53 13.78 -12.20
CA ARG A 225 3.24 15.19 -11.85
C ARG A 225 1.77 15.56 -12.07
N ALA A 226 1.18 15.15 -13.19
CA ALA A 226 -0.22 15.43 -13.48
C ALA A 226 -1.16 14.80 -12.44
N ARG A 227 -0.97 13.52 -12.11
CA ARG A 227 -1.77 12.81 -11.09
C ARG A 227 -1.58 13.42 -9.70
N LEU A 228 -0.36 13.82 -9.35
CA LEU A 228 -0.07 14.45 -8.08
C LEU A 228 -0.83 15.78 -7.92
N ARG A 229 -0.87 16.61 -8.97
CA ARG A 229 -1.65 17.86 -9.00
C ARG A 229 -3.15 17.61 -8.87
N GLN A 230 -3.67 16.61 -9.59
CA GLN A 230 -5.08 16.23 -9.49
C GLN A 230 -5.45 15.80 -8.06
N ALA A 231 -4.59 15.01 -7.40
CA ALA A 231 -4.82 14.59 -6.03
C ALA A 231 -4.79 15.75 -5.03
N LEU A 232 -3.95 16.77 -5.25
CA LEU A 232 -3.95 17.98 -4.43
C LEU A 232 -5.27 18.75 -4.55
N GLN A 233 -5.76 18.95 -5.77
CA GLN A 233 -7.05 19.60 -6.01
C GLN A 233 -8.19 18.85 -5.33
N ALA A 234 -8.24 17.52 -5.46
CA ALA A 234 -9.24 16.69 -4.78
C ALA A 234 -9.19 16.78 -3.24
N MET A 235 -8.06 17.21 -2.68
CA MET A 235 -7.86 17.37 -1.23
C MET A 235 -8.20 18.75 -0.70
N GLU A 236 -8.09 19.81 -1.51
CA GLU A 236 -8.46 21.18 -1.11
C GLU A 236 -9.91 21.25 -0.61
N ASP A 237 -10.79 20.41 -1.16
CA ASP A 237 -12.20 20.37 -0.76
C ASP A 237 -12.43 19.73 0.62
N HIS A 238 -11.54 18.85 1.12
CA HIS A 238 -11.72 18.18 2.41
C HIS A 238 -10.41 17.67 3.02
N GLU A 239 -9.77 18.53 3.81
CA GLU A 239 -8.47 18.26 4.43
C GLU A 239 -8.40 17.02 5.34
N GLN A 240 -9.53 16.48 5.79
CA GLN A 240 -9.55 15.32 6.72
C GLN A 240 -10.47 14.20 6.26
N GLY A 241 -11.02 14.29 5.05
CA GLY A 241 -12.08 13.40 4.56
C GLY A 241 -11.71 11.92 4.68
N LEU A 242 -10.50 11.54 4.24
CA LEU A 242 -10.02 10.15 4.27
C LEU A 242 -9.76 9.65 5.70
N VAL A 243 -9.16 10.47 6.56
CA VAL A 243 -8.84 10.09 7.95
C VAL A 243 -10.12 9.87 8.76
N SER A 244 -11.11 10.73 8.53
CA SER A 244 -12.43 10.65 9.18
C SER A 244 -13.27 9.49 8.64
N ALA A 245 -13.22 9.23 7.34
CA ALA A 245 -13.89 8.10 6.70
C ALA A 245 -13.30 6.73 7.09
N ALA A 246 -12.02 6.68 7.48
CA ALA A 246 -11.36 5.42 7.80
C ALA A 246 -12.01 4.70 8.99
N ILE A 247 -12.34 3.42 8.77
CA ILE A 247 -12.81 2.48 9.80
C ILE A 247 -11.56 1.83 10.42
N VAL A 248 -11.05 2.46 11.48
CA VAL A 248 -9.85 2.03 12.21
C VAL A 248 -10.03 2.29 13.71
N PRO A 249 -9.25 1.65 14.60
CA PRO A 249 -9.30 1.94 16.03
C PRO A 249 -9.10 3.44 16.32
N ALA A 250 -9.86 3.99 17.27
CA ALA A 250 -9.83 5.42 17.61
C ALA A 250 -8.41 5.91 17.98
N ALA A 251 -7.59 5.04 18.59
CA ALA A 251 -6.20 5.36 18.91
C ALA A 251 -5.34 5.62 17.66
N VAL A 252 -5.58 4.92 16.56
CA VAL A 252 -4.90 5.14 15.27
C VAL A 252 -5.32 6.48 14.69
N ARG A 253 -6.64 6.74 14.62
CA ARG A 253 -7.19 8.01 14.11
C ARG A 253 -6.64 9.22 14.87
N ARG A 254 -6.65 9.18 16.21
CA ARG A 254 -6.11 10.27 17.04
C ARG A 254 -4.64 10.58 16.74
N ARG A 255 -3.81 9.56 16.48
CA ARG A 255 -2.40 9.76 16.14
C ARG A 255 -2.23 10.44 14.78
N VAL A 256 -3.02 10.03 13.79
CA VAL A 256 -2.98 10.67 12.45
C VAL A 256 -3.43 12.12 12.53
N LEU A 257 -4.50 12.41 13.26
CA LEU A 257 -4.97 13.79 13.44
C LEU A 257 -3.97 14.66 14.22
N LYS A 258 -3.28 14.08 15.21
CA LYS A 258 -2.19 14.76 15.91
C LYS A 258 -1.06 15.12 14.95
N ASP A 259 -0.57 14.15 14.18
CA ASP A 259 0.48 14.37 13.18
C ASP A 259 0.06 15.44 12.17
N LEU A 260 -1.22 15.48 11.77
CA LEU A 260 -1.75 16.49 10.85
C LEU A 260 -1.81 17.89 11.48
N SER A 261 -2.16 17.99 12.77
CA SER A 261 -2.20 19.27 13.50
C SER A 261 -0.82 19.86 13.76
N GLU A 262 0.23 19.04 13.73
CA GLU A 262 1.63 19.46 13.86
C GLU A 262 2.21 19.99 12.54
N LEU A 263 1.50 19.83 11.42
CA LEU A 263 1.87 20.38 10.11
C LEU A 263 1.20 21.74 9.93
N GLU A 264 1.94 22.75 9.47
CA GLU A 264 1.37 24.06 9.15
C GLU A 264 0.21 23.93 8.12
N PRO A 265 -0.82 24.79 8.19
CA PRO A 265 -1.87 24.82 7.18
C PRO A 265 -1.29 25.18 5.82
N THR A 266 -1.79 24.53 4.76
CA THR A 266 -1.52 24.86 3.36
C THR A 266 -1.76 26.36 3.15
N ARG A 267 -0.73 27.13 2.81
CA ARG A 267 -0.95 28.54 2.44
C ARG A 267 -1.73 28.56 1.12
N PRO A 268 -2.83 29.32 1.01
CA PRO A 268 -3.52 29.46 -0.27
C PRO A 268 -2.53 30.00 -1.30
N ALA A 269 -2.44 29.32 -2.43
CA ALA A 269 -1.59 29.71 -3.54
C ALA A 269 -1.93 31.16 -3.93
N LEU A 270 -0.99 32.08 -3.70
CA LEU A 270 -1.04 33.39 -4.32
C LEU A 270 -1.01 33.16 -5.84
N SER A 271 -2.00 33.76 -6.50
CA SER A 271 -2.27 33.71 -7.94
C SER A 271 -1.02 33.58 -8.85
N GLY A 272 -1.03 32.55 -9.70
CA GLY A 272 -0.36 32.58 -11.02
C GLY A 272 0.87 31.68 -11.17
N GLY A 273 0.73 30.64 -12.01
CA GLY A 273 1.80 30.03 -12.80
C GLY A 273 2.78 29.11 -12.07
N ASP A 274 2.62 27.80 -12.24
CA ASP A 274 3.63 26.71 -12.11
C ASP A 274 4.72 26.86 -11.01
N GLN A 275 4.39 27.44 -9.85
CA GLN A 275 5.32 27.60 -8.74
C GLN A 275 5.35 26.34 -7.85
N ALA A 276 6.57 26.02 -7.41
CA ALA A 276 6.90 24.87 -6.59
C ALA A 276 6.03 24.80 -5.32
N LEU A 277 5.19 23.78 -5.25
CA LEU A 277 4.51 23.39 -4.01
C LEU A 277 5.55 23.17 -2.91
N ALA A 278 5.27 23.72 -1.72
CA ALA A 278 6.21 23.70 -0.62
C ALA A 278 6.39 22.29 -0.08
N THR A 279 7.53 22.02 0.56
CA THR A 279 7.82 20.72 1.21
C THR A 279 6.72 20.31 2.20
N GLU A 280 6.04 21.29 2.82
CA GLU A 280 4.95 21.08 3.77
C GLU A 280 3.67 20.54 3.10
N ASP A 281 3.35 21.00 1.88
CA ASP A 281 2.20 20.52 1.11
C ASP A 281 2.32 19.03 0.81
N TRP A 282 3.55 18.57 0.51
CA TRP A 282 3.84 17.15 0.29
C TRP A 282 3.70 16.31 1.56
N GLN A 283 4.15 16.82 2.70
CA GLN A 283 4.00 16.12 3.98
C GLN A 283 2.53 16.00 4.38
N ARG A 284 1.76 17.08 4.18
CA ARG A 284 0.33 17.13 4.41
C ARG A 284 -0.40 16.12 3.51
N LEU A 285 -0.10 16.09 2.20
CA LEU A 285 -0.64 15.11 1.27
C LEU A 285 -0.38 13.66 1.72
N VAL A 286 0.86 13.33 2.07
CA VAL A 286 1.21 11.99 2.56
C VAL A 286 0.43 11.64 3.83
N CYS A 287 0.26 12.59 4.75
CA CYS A 287 -0.49 12.39 5.99
C CYS A 287 -1.97 12.07 5.75
N MET A 288 -2.61 12.77 4.80
CA MET A 288 -4.04 12.64 4.53
C MET A 288 -4.37 11.55 3.50
N SER A 289 -3.39 11.10 2.71
CA SER A 289 -3.54 10.08 1.67
C SER A 289 -3.97 8.68 2.14
N GLY A 290 -4.14 8.46 3.45
CA GLY A 290 -4.40 7.13 4.04
C GLY A 290 -3.13 6.32 4.35
N ILE A 291 -1.98 6.64 3.74
CA ILE A 291 -0.71 5.94 4.03
C ILE A 291 -0.31 6.10 5.49
N ARG A 292 -0.39 7.30 6.06
CA ARG A 292 -0.07 7.53 7.48
C ARG A 292 -1.00 6.76 8.42
N THR A 293 -2.27 6.60 8.05
CA THR A 293 -3.23 5.75 8.76
C THR A 293 -2.79 4.29 8.76
N ILE A 294 -2.35 3.77 7.61
CA ILE A 294 -1.82 2.40 7.48
C ILE A 294 -0.58 2.21 8.36
N GLU A 295 0.36 3.16 8.35
CA GLU A 295 1.57 3.09 9.16
C GLU A 295 1.27 3.02 10.66
N HIS A 296 0.39 3.90 11.16
CA HIS A 296 -0.03 3.87 12.57
C HIS A 296 -0.84 2.62 12.91
N LEU A 297 -1.63 2.10 11.97
CA LEU A 297 -2.33 0.84 12.16
C LEU A 297 -1.36 -0.32 12.30
N ILE A 298 -0.35 -0.43 11.43
CA ILE A 298 0.68 -1.48 11.52
C ILE A 298 1.36 -1.44 12.91
N LYS A 299 1.74 -0.25 13.39
CA LYS A 299 2.33 -0.08 14.73
C LYS A 299 1.37 -0.49 15.85
N HIS A 300 0.11 -0.06 15.75
CA HIS A 300 -0.93 -0.41 16.72
C HIS A 300 -1.12 -1.93 16.81
N GLN A 301 -1.18 -2.61 15.66
CA GLN A 301 -1.36 -4.05 15.60
C GLN A 301 -0.15 -4.81 16.17
N ARG A 302 1.07 -4.34 15.89
CA ARG A 302 2.30 -4.90 16.45
C ARG A 302 2.36 -4.80 17.98
N ASN A 303 2.07 -3.62 18.53
CA ASN A 303 2.10 -3.40 19.98
C ASN A 303 1.06 -4.27 20.71
N ALA A 304 -0.09 -4.50 20.08
CA ALA A 304 -1.12 -5.38 20.61
C ALA A 304 -0.82 -6.88 20.43
N TYR A 305 0.28 -7.24 19.74
CA TYR A 305 0.80 -8.60 19.66
C TYR A 305 1.93 -8.82 20.66
N GLU A 306 2.83 -7.84 20.84
CA GLU A 306 3.92 -7.92 21.83
C GLU A 306 3.41 -7.96 23.30
N LYS A 307 2.15 -7.59 23.54
CA LYS A 307 1.50 -7.58 24.86
C LYS A 307 0.61 -8.80 25.16
N SER A 308 0.39 -9.67 24.18
CA SER A 308 -0.49 -10.85 24.24
C SER A 308 0.31 -12.13 24.22
#